data_AF-A0A6N3T5Z2-F1
#
_entry.id   AF-A0A6N3T5Z2-F1
#
_cell.length_a   1.000
_cell.length_b   1.000
_cell.length_c   1.000
_cell.angle_alpha   90.00
_cell.angle_beta   90.00
_cell.angle_gamma   90.00
#
_symmetry.space_group_name_H-M   'P 1'
#
loop_
_entity.id
_entity.type
_entity.pdbx_description
1 polymer ?
#
loop_
_entity_poly.entity_id
_entity_poly.type
_entity_poly.pdbx_seq_one_letter_code
_entity_poly.pdbx_strand_id
1 'polypeptide(L)'
;MKFTEKNRTDQQGVYFFSYKITKEFGHICRIASGIDVGIDATIEIVTDIGTATGAYIGVQIKSTISLEVDRTPIHYIDESHRAYWENHKLPVIYTVIDCINDRIWVKTVTKNDLIELKKSWKLQFDDSDLLERCGQTLFAKLARPSPSDPIMIQISKINQLIKNGYRDNSYTTIPTDDEIWEKISTIQRDIQVIKKAMDFEPQRYGFMIRSDLSSIELEINEYRNEIAYRNATEGNGG
;
A
#
# COMPACT_ATOMS: atom_id res chain seq x y z
N MET A 1 1.42 -9.80 -41.22
CA MET A 1 1.10 -9.52 -39.79
C MET A 1 -0.24 -8.78 -39.75
N LYS A 2 -1.10 -9.04 -38.76
CA LYS A 2 -2.44 -8.41 -38.65
C LYS A 2 -2.57 -7.65 -37.33
N PHE A 3 -2.95 -6.39 -37.40
CA PHE A 3 -3.37 -5.60 -36.24
C PHE A 3 -4.90 -5.65 -36.16
N THR A 4 -5.42 -6.40 -35.19
CA THR A 4 -6.85 -6.68 -35.08
C THR A 4 -7.58 -5.63 -34.25
N GLU A 5 -8.91 -5.60 -34.35
CA GLU A 5 -9.78 -4.78 -33.50
C GLU A 5 -9.54 -5.04 -32.00
N LYS A 6 -9.26 -6.29 -31.62
CA LYS A 6 -8.85 -6.64 -30.26
C LYS A 6 -7.55 -5.95 -29.88
N ASN A 7 -6.53 -6.00 -30.74
CA ASN A 7 -5.25 -5.33 -30.47
C ASN A 7 -5.42 -3.82 -30.32
N ARG A 8 -6.31 -3.21 -31.11
CA ARG A 8 -6.64 -1.78 -30.98
C ARG A 8 -7.29 -1.48 -29.64
N THR A 9 -8.25 -2.28 -29.20
CA THR A 9 -8.95 -2.12 -27.92
C THR A 9 -8.01 -2.31 -26.73
N ASP A 10 -7.19 -3.36 -26.77
CA ASP A 10 -6.18 -3.63 -25.74
C ASP A 10 -5.24 -2.44 -25.61
N GLN A 11 -4.70 -1.95 -26.74
CA GLN A 11 -3.79 -0.81 -26.77
C GLN A 11 -4.45 0.49 -26.27
N GLN A 12 -5.67 0.79 -26.72
CA GLN A 12 -6.42 1.97 -26.26
C GLN A 12 -6.60 1.97 -24.74
N GLY A 13 -7.06 0.85 -24.17
CA GLY A 13 -7.25 0.77 -22.72
C GLY A 13 -5.96 0.96 -21.93
N VAL A 14 -4.84 0.35 -22.37
CA VAL A 14 -3.54 0.51 -21.68
C VAL A 14 -3.08 1.97 -21.64
N TYR A 15 -3.19 2.69 -22.77
CA TYR A 15 -2.83 4.11 -22.80
C TYR A 15 -3.82 4.98 -22.02
N PHE A 16 -5.12 4.67 -22.07
CA PHE A 16 -6.13 5.37 -21.28
C PHE A 16 -5.89 5.23 -19.78
N PHE A 17 -5.57 4.01 -19.32
CA PHE A 17 -5.18 3.76 -17.94
C PHE A 17 -3.95 4.58 -17.54
N SER A 18 -2.89 4.54 -18.36
CA SER A 18 -1.68 5.31 -18.07
C SER A 18 -1.97 6.81 -17.96
N TYR A 19 -2.81 7.34 -18.85
CA TYR A 19 -3.26 8.73 -18.79
C TYR A 19 -4.00 9.02 -17.49
N LYS A 20 -4.98 8.18 -17.11
CA LYS A 20 -5.76 8.34 -15.88
C LYS A 20 -4.89 8.31 -14.63
N ILE A 21 -3.98 7.34 -14.51
CA ILE A 21 -3.06 7.22 -13.38
C ILE A 21 -2.19 8.48 -13.23
N THR A 22 -1.61 8.96 -14.32
CA THR A 22 -0.73 10.14 -14.24
C THR A 22 -1.51 11.44 -14.06
N LYS A 23 -2.64 11.60 -14.74
CA LYS A 23 -3.40 12.86 -14.73
C LYS A 23 -4.23 13.05 -13.46
N GLU A 24 -4.87 11.99 -12.98
CA GLU A 24 -5.86 12.08 -11.89
C GLU A 24 -5.25 11.69 -10.54
N PHE A 25 -4.30 10.75 -10.52
CA PHE A 25 -3.67 10.25 -9.29
C PHE A 25 -2.24 10.76 -9.09
N GLY A 26 -1.66 11.46 -10.08
CA GLY A 26 -0.31 12.04 -9.97
C GLY A 26 0.82 11.01 -9.89
N HIS A 27 0.55 9.74 -10.19
CA HIS A 27 1.54 8.67 -10.13
C HIS A 27 2.19 8.41 -11.49
N ILE A 28 3.40 7.85 -11.46
CA ILE A 28 4.12 7.51 -12.69
C ILE A 28 3.62 6.15 -13.15
N CYS A 29 3.03 6.08 -14.34
CA CYS A 29 2.65 4.81 -14.97
C CYS A 29 3.63 4.45 -16.10
N ARG A 30 4.17 3.23 -16.06
CA ARG A 30 5.07 2.69 -17.09
C ARG A 30 4.44 1.47 -17.73
N ILE A 31 4.14 1.58 -19.01
CA ILE A 31 3.58 0.49 -19.80
C ILE A 31 4.70 -0.53 -20.08
N ALA A 32 4.42 -1.82 -19.89
CA ALA A 32 5.36 -2.88 -20.20
C ALA A 32 5.56 -2.98 -21.72
N SER A 33 6.82 -2.94 -22.17
CA SER A 33 7.19 -3.20 -23.57
C SER A 33 7.74 -4.62 -23.68
N GLY A 34 6.96 -5.60 -24.17
CA GLY A 34 7.48 -6.96 -24.32
C GLY A 34 6.43 -8.07 -24.44
N ILE A 35 6.86 -9.28 -24.04
CA ILE A 35 6.08 -10.53 -24.08
C ILE A 35 4.97 -10.47 -23.02
N ASP A 36 3.76 -10.87 -23.40
CA ASP A 36 2.59 -10.98 -22.52
C ASP A 36 2.81 -12.12 -21.49
N VAL A 37 3.38 -11.75 -20.35
CA VAL A 37 3.59 -12.65 -19.19
C VAL A 37 2.69 -12.31 -18.00
N GLY A 38 1.67 -11.47 -18.23
CA GLY A 38 0.64 -11.17 -17.22
C GLY A 38 0.83 -9.89 -16.40
N ILE A 39 1.72 -8.97 -16.81
CA ILE A 39 1.83 -7.59 -16.28
C ILE A 39 1.95 -6.63 -17.45
N ASP A 40 0.93 -5.80 -17.65
CA ASP A 40 0.82 -4.86 -18.76
C ASP A 40 1.37 -3.48 -18.42
N ALA A 41 1.39 -3.11 -17.15
CA ALA A 41 1.93 -1.83 -16.68
C ALA A 41 2.43 -1.93 -15.23
N THR A 42 3.18 -0.91 -14.83
CA THR A 42 3.58 -0.68 -13.44
C THR A 42 3.25 0.75 -13.03
N ILE A 43 2.79 0.92 -11.78
CA ILE A 43 2.58 2.23 -11.16
C ILE A 43 3.69 2.44 -10.14
N GLU A 44 4.44 3.52 -10.26
CA GLU A 44 5.36 4.01 -9.24
C GLU A 44 4.67 5.12 -8.45
N ILE A 45 4.60 4.92 -7.13
CA ILE A 45 3.89 5.82 -6.22
C ILE A 45 4.70 7.10 -6.06
N VAL A 46 4.00 8.23 -6.14
CA VAL A 46 4.54 9.57 -6.01
C VAL A 46 3.90 10.23 -4.78
N THR A 47 4.71 10.95 -4.03
CA THR A 47 4.25 11.67 -2.83
C THR A 47 3.47 12.93 -3.20
N ASP A 48 2.76 13.51 -2.22
CA ASP A 48 2.00 14.75 -2.42
C ASP A 48 2.87 15.94 -2.86
N ILE A 49 4.18 15.88 -2.59
CA ILE A 49 5.16 16.90 -3.02
C ILE A 49 5.85 16.56 -4.35
N GLY A 50 5.40 15.52 -5.06
CA GLY A 50 5.91 15.14 -6.38
C GLY A 50 7.17 14.27 -6.39
N THR A 51 7.54 13.65 -5.27
CA THR A 51 8.74 12.79 -5.18
C THR A 51 8.40 11.33 -5.51
N ALA A 52 9.13 10.70 -6.42
CA ALA A 52 9.01 9.26 -6.65
C ALA A 52 9.47 8.46 -5.42
N THR A 53 8.65 7.52 -4.96
CA THR A 53 8.90 6.79 -3.71
C THR A 53 9.75 5.53 -3.88
N GLY A 54 9.81 4.99 -5.10
CA GLY A 54 10.36 3.66 -5.38
C GLY A 54 9.44 2.49 -5.03
N ALA A 55 8.21 2.74 -4.54
CA ALA A 55 7.21 1.72 -4.34
C ALA A 55 6.44 1.47 -5.65
N TYR A 56 6.37 0.21 -6.08
CA TYR A 56 5.76 -0.18 -7.36
C TYR A 56 4.58 -1.13 -7.18
N ILE A 57 3.56 -0.95 -8.02
CA ILE A 57 2.41 -1.84 -8.16
C ILE A 57 2.42 -2.41 -9.58
N GLY A 58 2.34 -3.73 -9.71
CA GLY A 58 2.12 -4.40 -11.00
C GLY A 58 0.66 -4.36 -11.41
N VAL A 59 0.40 -4.19 -12.71
CA VAL A 59 -0.97 -4.05 -13.23
C VAL A 59 -1.18 -5.04 -14.36
N GLN A 60 -2.16 -5.93 -14.21
CA GLN A 60 -2.77 -6.65 -15.33
C GLN A 60 -3.96 -5.84 -15.83
N ILE A 61 -4.03 -5.56 -17.12
CA ILE A 61 -5.09 -4.81 -17.78
C ILE A 61 -5.87 -5.74 -18.71
N LYS A 62 -7.19 -5.68 -18.64
CA LYS A 62 -8.09 -6.23 -19.66
C LYS A 62 -9.02 -5.12 -20.15
N SER A 63 -8.96 -4.86 -21.44
CA SER A 63 -9.75 -3.81 -22.08
C SER A 63 -10.94 -4.41 -22.82
N THR A 64 -12.08 -3.73 -22.76
CA THR A 64 -13.25 -3.98 -23.60
C THR A 64 -13.74 -2.68 -24.21
N ILE A 65 -14.44 -2.79 -25.34
CA ILE A 65 -14.98 -1.64 -26.06
C ILE A 65 -16.08 -0.97 -25.22
N SER A 66 -17.05 -1.75 -24.75
CA SER A 66 -18.12 -1.28 -23.88
C SER A 66 -18.63 -2.44 -23.02
N LEU A 67 -18.91 -2.17 -21.76
CA LEU A 67 -19.79 -3.02 -20.96
C LEU A 67 -21.23 -2.51 -21.08
N GLU A 68 -22.20 -3.38 -20.81
CA GLU A 68 -23.59 -2.95 -20.70
C GLU A 68 -23.74 -1.94 -19.55
N VAL A 69 -24.64 -0.98 -19.72
CA VAL A 69 -25.04 -0.05 -18.65
C VAL A 69 -25.58 -0.88 -17.48
N ASP A 70 -25.18 -0.54 -16.26
CA ASP A 70 -25.50 -1.25 -15.00
C ASP A 70 -24.90 -2.66 -14.82
N ARG A 71 -24.01 -3.13 -15.71
CA ARG A 71 -23.24 -4.34 -15.46
C ARG A 71 -21.84 -4.04 -14.94
N THR A 72 -21.46 -4.77 -13.90
CA THR A 72 -20.09 -4.79 -13.40
C THR A 72 -19.32 -5.95 -14.05
N PRO A 73 -18.00 -5.80 -14.27
CA PRO A 73 -17.23 -6.85 -14.92
C PRO A 73 -17.13 -8.11 -14.04
N ILE A 74 -17.08 -9.27 -14.71
CA ILE A 74 -16.79 -10.57 -14.10
C ILE A 74 -15.75 -11.25 -14.97
N HIS A 75 -14.64 -11.67 -14.36
CA HIS A 75 -13.53 -12.33 -15.05
C HIS A 75 -13.24 -13.70 -14.42
N TYR A 76 -12.84 -14.64 -15.26
CA TYR A 76 -12.39 -15.96 -14.84
C TYR A 76 -10.88 -16.06 -15.05
N ILE A 77 -10.19 -16.43 -13.98
CA ILE A 77 -8.74 -16.51 -13.88
C ILE A 77 -8.36 -17.98 -13.69
N ASP A 78 -7.38 -18.48 -14.43
CA ASP A 78 -6.83 -19.82 -14.20
C ASP A 78 -5.84 -19.83 -13.03
N GLU A 79 -5.55 -21.03 -12.51
CA GLU A 79 -4.62 -21.18 -11.38
C GLU A 79 -3.21 -20.66 -11.71
N SER A 80 -2.74 -20.81 -12.95
CA SER A 80 -1.39 -20.35 -13.32
C SER A 80 -1.22 -18.84 -13.22
N HIS A 81 -2.18 -18.06 -13.72
CA HIS A 81 -2.15 -16.61 -13.61
C HIS A 81 -2.33 -16.15 -12.17
N ARG A 82 -3.26 -16.76 -11.41
CA ARG A 82 -3.41 -16.47 -9.98
C ARG A 82 -2.10 -16.71 -9.23
N ALA A 83 -1.50 -17.88 -9.40
CA ALA A 83 -0.26 -18.25 -8.74
C ALA A 83 0.90 -17.34 -9.17
N TYR A 84 0.96 -16.95 -10.44
CA TYR A 84 1.95 -16.00 -10.92
C TYR A 84 1.84 -14.64 -10.22
N TRP A 85 0.63 -14.06 -10.13
CA TRP A 85 0.42 -12.77 -9.47
C TRP A 85 0.59 -12.82 -7.95
N GLU A 86 0.12 -13.88 -7.29
CA GLU A 86 0.25 -14.04 -5.83
C GLU A 86 1.71 -14.19 -5.39
N ASN A 87 2.54 -14.82 -6.23
CA ASN A 87 3.98 -14.98 -5.97
C ASN A 87 4.83 -13.86 -6.58
N HIS A 88 4.20 -12.85 -7.20
CA HIS A 88 4.93 -11.74 -7.81
C HIS A 88 5.54 -10.84 -6.72
N LYS A 89 6.75 -10.32 -6.97
CA LYS A 89 7.46 -9.48 -5.98
C LYS A 89 6.78 -8.14 -5.72
N LEU A 90 6.08 -7.63 -6.73
CA LEU A 90 5.23 -6.44 -6.61
C LEU A 90 3.81 -6.86 -6.28
N PRO A 91 3.07 -6.11 -5.44
CA PRO A 91 1.64 -6.26 -5.36
C PRO A 91 1.02 -6.09 -6.75
N VAL A 92 0.08 -6.97 -7.13
CA VAL A 92 -0.57 -6.95 -8.43
C VAL A 92 -2.04 -6.59 -8.29
N ILE A 93 -2.49 -5.63 -9.12
CA ILE A 93 -3.90 -5.33 -9.33
C ILE A 93 -4.37 -5.83 -10.69
N TYR A 94 -5.61 -6.32 -10.72
CA TYR A 94 -6.34 -6.61 -11.94
C TYR A 94 -7.22 -5.43 -12.30
N THR A 95 -7.09 -4.97 -13.52
CA THR A 95 -7.74 -3.77 -14.04
C THR A 95 -8.62 -4.13 -15.22
N VAL A 96 -9.88 -3.72 -15.17
CA VAL A 96 -10.82 -3.84 -16.30
C VAL A 96 -11.16 -2.45 -16.79
N ILE A 97 -11.07 -2.25 -18.11
CA ILE A 97 -11.30 -0.95 -18.75
C ILE A 97 -12.43 -1.06 -19.74
N ASP A 98 -13.45 -0.24 -19.55
CA ASP A 98 -14.49 0.03 -20.53
C ASP A 98 -14.11 1.31 -21.29
N CYS A 99 -13.66 1.14 -22.53
CA CYS A 99 -13.03 2.21 -23.30
C CYS A 99 -14.02 3.29 -23.80
N ILE A 100 -15.29 2.94 -24.02
CA ILE A 100 -16.30 3.90 -24.49
C ILE A 100 -16.90 4.68 -23.33
N ASN A 101 -17.13 4.02 -22.20
CA ASN A 101 -17.76 4.66 -21.05
C ASN A 101 -16.75 5.29 -20.08
N ASP A 102 -15.46 5.28 -20.40
CA ASP A 102 -14.37 5.82 -19.58
C ASP A 102 -14.33 5.26 -18.14
N ARG A 103 -14.78 4.01 -17.95
CA ARG A 103 -14.82 3.35 -16.63
C ARG A 103 -13.65 2.39 -16.46
N ILE A 104 -13.03 2.47 -15.29
CA ILE A 104 -11.93 1.59 -14.90
C ILE A 104 -12.29 0.96 -13.56
N TRP A 105 -12.27 -0.36 -13.49
CA TRP A 105 -12.37 -1.11 -12.23
C TRP A 105 -11.01 -1.69 -11.88
N VAL A 106 -10.64 -1.63 -10.60
CA VAL A 106 -9.37 -2.12 -10.08
C VAL A 106 -9.60 -2.95 -8.82
N LYS A 107 -8.91 -4.10 -8.73
CA LYS A 107 -8.98 -4.97 -7.54
C LYS A 107 -7.65 -5.66 -7.31
N THR A 108 -7.32 -5.93 -6.05
CA THR A 108 -6.20 -6.81 -5.74
C THR A 108 -6.52 -8.24 -6.16
N VAL A 109 -5.49 -9.00 -6.53
CA VAL A 109 -5.65 -10.43 -6.82
C VAL A 109 -5.11 -11.25 -5.65
N THR A 110 -5.85 -11.26 -4.55
CA THR A 110 -5.55 -12.12 -3.39
C THR A 110 -6.60 -13.23 -3.28
N LYS A 111 -6.32 -14.28 -2.51
CA LYS A 111 -7.30 -15.34 -2.22
C LYS A 111 -8.62 -14.81 -1.64
N ASN A 112 -8.58 -13.67 -0.94
CA ASN A 112 -9.78 -13.07 -0.34
C ASN A 112 -10.65 -12.34 -1.37
N ASP A 113 -10.07 -11.94 -2.51
CA ASP A 113 -10.77 -11.21 -3.58
C ASP A 113 -11.35 -12.15 -4.64
N LEU A 114 -10.98 -13.43 -4.58
CA LEU A 114 -11.32 -14.44 -5.58
C LEU A 114 -12.29 -15.47 -5.01
N ILE A 115 -13.30 -15.81 -5.82
CA ILE A 115 -14.21 -16.91 -5.52
C ILE A 115 -13.66 -18.17 -6.18
N GLU A 116 -13.27 -19.17 -5.39
CA GLU A 116 -12.79 -20.46 -5.89
C GLU A 116 -13.92 -21.21 -6.60
N LEU A 117 -13.63 -21.68 -7.82
CA LEU A 117 -14.48 -22.59 -8.59
C LEU A 117 -13.72 -23.89 -8.87
N LYS A 118 -14.41 -24.92 -9.36
CA LYS A 118 -13.82 -26.26 -9.60
C LYS A 118 -12.54 -26.28 -10.44
N LYS A 119 -12.34 -25.31 -11.35
CA LYS A 119 -11.20 -25.27 -12.30
C LYS A 119 -10.64 -23.87 -12.53
N SER A 120 -11.17 -22.87 -11.83
CA SER A 120 -10.85 -21.46 -12.07
C SER A 120 -11.19 -20.63 -10.85
N TRP A 121 -10.80 -19.37 -10.90
CA TRP A 121 -11.13 -18.36 -9.91
C TRP A 121 -12.02 -17.32 -10.58
N LYS A 122 -13.07 -16.91 -9.89
CA LYS A 122 -13.93 -15.83 -10.34
C LYS A 122 -13.56 -14.55 -9.60
N LEU A 123 -13.23 -13.52 -10.37
CA LEU A 123 -13.07 -12.16 -9.89
C LEU A 123 -14.33 -11.37 -10.27
N GLN A 124 -15.04 -10.86 -9.27
CA GLN A 124 -16.25 -10.09 -9.45
C GLN A 124 -16.03 -8.66 -8.95
N PHE A 125 -16.40 -7.71 -9.79
CA PHE A 125 -16.32 -6.30 -9.48
C PHE A 125 -17.68 -5.74 -9.06
N ASP A 126 -17.64 -4.65 -8.31
CA ASP A 126 -18.79 -3.78 -8.03
C ASP A 126 -18.40 -2.31 -8.14
N ASP A 127 -19.35 -1.41 -7.87
CA ASP A 127 -19.11 0.04 -7.98
C ASP A 127 -18.03 0.53 -7.00
N SER A 128 -17.82 -0.14 -5.86
CA SER A 128 -16.75 0.23 -4.94
C SER A 128 -15.36 -0.06 -5.50
N ASP A 129 -15.25 -0.91 -6.51
CA ASP A 129 -14.00 -1.22 -7.22
C ASP A 129 -13.69 -0.21 -8.34
N LEU A 130 -14.54 0.79 -8.59
CA LEU A 130 -14.24 1.85 -9.56
C LEU A 130 -12.99 2.62 -9.13
N LEU A 131 -12.06 2.80 -10.07
CA LEU A 131 -10.78 3.48 -9.84
C LEU A 131 -10.96 4.87 -9.23
N GLU A 132 -11.94 5.63 -9.70
CA GLU A 132 -12.26 6.97 -9.17
C GLU A 132 -12.70 6.95 -7.69
N ARG A 133 -13.20 5.80 -7.20
CA ARG A 133 -13.73 5.65 -5.84
C ARG A 133 -12.73 5.05 -4.87
N CYS A 134 -11.95 4.06 -5.33
CA CYS A 134 -11.04 3.33 -4.46
C CYS A 134 -9.55 3.57 -4.74
N GLY A 135 -9.19 4.13 -5.90
CA GLY A 135 -7.81 4.19 -6.40
C GLY A 135 -6.82 4.77 -5.40
N GLN A 136 -7.11 5.94 -4.84
CA GLN A 136 -6.23 6.60 -3.87
C GLN A 136 -5.94 5.70 -2.65
N THR A 137 -7.00 5.16 -2.04
CA THR A 137 -6.89 4.30 -0.86
C THR A 137 -6.20 2.98 -1.19
N LEU A 138 -6.51 2.40 -2.35
CA LEU A 138 -5.92 1.15 -2.83
C LEU A 138 -4.42 1.32 -3.06
N PHE A 139 -3.99 2.36 -3.76
CA PHE A 139 -2.59 2.64 -4.03
C PHE A 139 -1.80 2.91 -2.75
N ALA A 140 -2.35 3.72 -1.84
CA ALA A 140 -1.73 3.97 -0.53
C ALA A 140 -1.57 2.68 0.29
N LYS A 141 -2.55 1.78 0.24
CA LYS A 141 -2.50 0.46 0.90
C LYS A 141 -1.42 -0.42 0.29
N LEU A 142 -1.34 -0.48 -1.04
CA LEU A 142 -0.38 -1.34 -1.78
C LEU A 142 1.04 -0.79 -1.80
N ALA A 143 1.22 0.51 -1.60
CA ALA A 143 2.52 1.14 -1.43
C ALA A 143 3.21 0.71 -0.12
N ARG A 144 2.44 0.23 0.87
CA ARG A 144 2.97 -0.27 2.14
C ARG A 144 3.38 -1.75 2.00
N PRO A 145 4.46 -2.19 2.64
CA PRO A 145 4.71 -3.61 2.83
C PRO A 145 3.50 -4.28 3.52
N SER A 146 3.30 -5.57 3.27
CA SER A 146 2.23 -6.36 3.89
C SER A 146 2.21 -6.18 5.42
N PRO A 147 1.06 -6.22 6.10
CA PRO A 147 1.00 -6.26 7.56
C PRO A 147 1.79 -7.44 8.19
N SER A 148 1.98 -8.52 7.42
CA SER A 148 2.81 -9.67 7.82
C SER A 148 4.31 -9.48 7.59
N ASP A 149 4.72 -8.36 6.98
CA ASP A 149 6.12 -7.99 6.80
C ASP A 149 6.79 -7.79 8.16
N PRO A 150 8.00 -8.34 8.40
CA PRO A 150 8.70 -8.20 9.68
C PRO A 150 8.85 -6.75 10.15
N ILE A 151 9.07 -5.81 9.23
CA ILE A 151 9.19 -4.38 9.55
C ILE A 151 7.84 -3.81 9.97
N MET A 152 6.75 -4.18 9.30
CA MET A 152 5.41 -3.74 9.68
C MET A 152 4.97 -4.31 11.02
N ILE A 153 5.33 -5.56 11.32
CA ILE A 153 5.11 -6.17 12.65
C ILE A 153 5.87 -5.39 13.72
N GLN A 154 7.12 -5.00 13.47
CA GLN A 154 7.91 -4.22 14.42
C GLN A 154 7.34 -2.82 14.64
N ILE A 155 6.93 -2.12 13.58
CA ILE A 155 6.23 -0.83 13.70
C ILE A 155 4.93 -0.97 14.48
N SER A 156 4.14 -2.01 14.22
CA SER A 156 2.91 -2.27 14.98
C SER A 156 3.18 -2.50 16.47
N LYS A 157 4.27 -3.19 16.82
CA LYS A 157 4.70 -3.37 18.22
C LYS A 157 5.10 -2.05 18.86
N ILE A 158 5.87 -1.22 18.16
CA ILE A 158 6.22 0.13 18.63
C ILE A 158 4.95 0.94 18.92
N ASN A 159 4.01 0.98 17.97
CA ASN A 159 2.75 1.72 18.14
C ASN A 159 1.90 1.19 19.31
N GLN A 160 1.95 -0.12 19.60
CA GLN A 160 1.31 -0.68 20.80
C GLN A 160 2.01 -0.25 22.09
N LEU A 161 3.35 -0.24 22.12
CA LEU A 161 4.12 0.24 23.28
C LEU A 161 3.83 1.71 23.58
N ILE A 162 3.73 2.54 22.54
CA ILE A 162 3.36 3.96 22.66
C ILE A 162 1.94 4.09 23.22
N LYS A 163 0.95 3.41 22.62
CA LYS A 163 -0.44 3.46 23.10
C LYS A 163 -0.58 3.04 24.57
N ASN A 164 0.08 1.95 24.95
CA ASN A 164 0.06 1.41 26.32
C ASN A 164 0.96 2.21 27.28
N GLY A 165 1.76 3.16 26.78
CA GLY A 165 2.66 3.99 27.57
C GLY A 165 2.00 5.22 28.19
N TYR A 166 0.95 5.77 27.54
CA TYR A 166 0.34 7.03 27.96
C TYR A 166 -1.17 6.93 28.23
N ARG A 167 -1.87 6.01 27.57
CA ARG A 167 -3.33 5.87 27.67
C ARG A 167 -3.72 4.46 28.03
N ASP A 168 -3.37 4.04 29.24
CA ASP A 168 -4.30 3.12 29.89
C ASP A 168 -5.58 3.92 30.12
N ASN A 169 -6.60 3.66 29.30
CA ASN A 169 -7.94 4.23 29.48
C ASN A 169 -8.57 3.83 30.83
N SER A 170 -7.90 2.98 31.62
CA SER A 170 -8.17 2.79 33.03
C SER A 170 -7.20 3.63 33.86
N TYR A 171 -7.73 4.63 34.56
CA TYR A 171 -7.04 5.60 35.43
C TYR A 171 -6.29 4.99 36.64
N THR A 172 -5.76 3.77 36.55
CA THR A 172 -5.39 3.01 37.75
C THR A 172 -3.91 3.11 38.16
N THR A 173 -2.97 3.42 37.26
CA THR A 173 -1.56 3.65 37.64
C THR A 173 -0.82 4.58 36.66
N ILE A 174 -0.20 5.65 37.16
CA ILE A 174 0.73 6.49 36.39
C ILE A 174 2.07 5.74 36.30
N PRO A 175 2.61 5.47 35.10
CA PRO A 175 3.91 4.82 34.96
C PRO A 175 5.04 5.70 35.52
N THR A 176 6.01 5.05 36.15
CA THR A 176 7.22 5.69 36.70
C THR A 176 8.16 6.15 35.58
N ASP A 177 9.03 7.12 35.88
CA ASP A 177 10.00 7.63 34.91
C ASP A 177 10.94 6.52 34.39
N ASP A 178 11.34 5.57 35.25
CA ASP A 178 12.15 4.40 34.85
C ASP A 178 11.42 3.49 33.86
N GLU A 179 10.12 3.22 34.09
CA GLU A 179 9.30 2.43 33.16
C GLU A 179 9.12 3.13 31.81
N ILE A 180 9.04 4.48 31.80
CA ILE A 180 8.97 5.25 30.55
C ILE A 180 10.33 5.21 29.83
N TRP A 181 11.45 5.35 30.54
CA TRP A 181 12.80 5.27 29.96
C TRP A 181 13.13 3.90 29.38
N GLU A 182 12.74 2.81 30.04
CA GLU A 182 12.92 1.45 29.52
C GLU A 182 12.15 1.25 28.21
N LYS A 183 10.92 1.75 28.13
CA LYS A 183 10.10 1.74 26.91
C LYS A 183 10.74 2.57 25.80
N ILE A 184 11.17 3.79 26.08
CA ILE A 184 11.88 4.65 25.10
C ILE A 184 13.11 3.91 24.56
N SER A 185 13.91 3.31 25.43
CA SER A 185 15.13 2.58 25.06
C SER A 185 14.81 1.38 24.16
N THR A 186 13.72 0.66 24.46
CA THR A 186 13.24 -0.47 23.64
C THR A 186 12.82 0.01 22.26
N ILE A 187 11.99 1.06 22.18
CA ILE A 187 11.53 1.63 20.91
C ILE A 187 12.73 2.12 20.08
N GLN A 188 13.69 2.80 20.70
CA GLN A 188 14.89 3.27 19.98
C GLN A 188 15.70 2.11 19.38
N ARG A 189 15.82 0.98 20.09
CA ARG A 189 16.49 -0.21 19.56
C ARG A 189 15.75 -0.75 18.34
N ASP A 190 14.42 -0.82 18.41
CA ASP A 190 13.60 -1.27 17.28
C ASP A 190 13.70 -0.33 16.08
N ILE A 191 13.70 0.99 16.31
CA ILE A 191 13.92 1.99 15.25
C ILE A 191 15.26 1.75 14.53
N GLN A 192 16.35 1.41 15.25
CA GLN A 192 17.64 1.13 14.62
C GLN A 192 17.60 -0.12 13.74
N VAL A 193 16.87 -1.17 14.17
CA VAL A 193 16.66 -2.37 13.34
C VAL A 193 15.92 -2.02 12.05
N ILE A 194 14.87 -1.20 12.15
CA ILE A 194 14.09 -0.75 11.00
C ILE A 194 14.94 0.11 10.07
N LYS A 195 15.70 1.08 10.58
CA LYS A 195 16.60 1.93 9.79
C LYS A 195 17.62 1.09 9.01
N LYS A 196 18.22 0.08 9.65
CA LYS A 196 19.15 -0.85 9.00
C LYS A 196 18.49 -1.66 7.87
N ALA A 197 17.24 -2.09 8.06
CA ALA A 197 16.48 -2.77 7.01
C ALA A 197 16.14 -1.84 5.84
N MET A 198 15.83 -0.58 6.12
CA MET A 198 15.60 0.45 5.11
C MET A 198 16.86 0.76 4.31
N ASP A 199 18.04 0.77 4.93
CA ASP A 199 19.31 0.94 4.22
C ASP A 199 19.61 -0.26 3.31
N PHE A 200 19.18 -1.46 3.72
CA PHE A 200 19.37 -2.70 2.96
C PHE A 200 18.38 -2.84 1.78
N GLU A 201 17.10 -2.52 1.98
CA GLU A 201 16.04 -2.55 0.94
C GLU A 201 15.34 -1.18 0.80
N PRO A 202 16.04 -0.13 0.33
CA PRO A 202 15.50 1.23 0.31
C PRO A 202 14.29 1.40 -0.62
N GLN A 203 14.17 0.59 -1.65
CA GLN A 203 13.01 0.60 -2.55
C GLN A 203 11.76 -0.02 -1.93
N ARG A 204 11.93 -0.94 -0.96
CA ARG A 204 10.82 -1.64 -0.31
C ARG A 204 10.25 -0.83 0.86
N TYR A 205 11.11 -0.18 1.63
CA TYR A 205 10.73 0.46 2.88
C TYR A 205 10.90 1.98 2.88
N GLY A 206 11.72 2.52 1.99
CA GLY A 206 12.34 3.83 2.16
C GLY A 206 11.38 4.95 2.52
N PHE A 207 10.45 5.32 1.62
CA PHE A 207 9.68 6.54 1.84
C PHE A 207 8.62 6.40 2.95
N MET A 208 7.76 5.38 2.88
CA MET A 208 6.63 5.26 3.80
C MET A 208 7.08 4.96 5.23
N ILE A 209 8.08 4.10 5.39
CA ILE A 209 8.59 3.76 6.72
C ILE A 209 9.35 4.95 7.31
N ARG A 210 10.04 5.78 6.51
CA ARG A 210 10.60 7.06 7.00
C ARG A 210 9.52 7.96 7.62
N SER A 211 8.35 8.04 6.99
CA SER A 211 7.23 8.82 7.52
C SER A 211 6.71 8.26 8.83
N ASP A 212 6.46 6.94 8.90
CA ASP A 212 5.98 6.29 10.13
C ASP A 212 7.01 6.45 11.28
N LEU A 213 8.31 6.28 10.99
CA LEU A 213 9.38 6.49 11.96
C LEU A 213 9.47 7.95 12.44
N SER A 214 9.23 8.93 11.57
CA SER A 214 9.26 10.35 11.95
C SER A 214 8.14 10.69 12.93
N SER A 215 6.94 10.14 12.73
CA SER A 215 5.82 10.29 13.68
C SER A 215 6.14 9.64 15.03
N ILE A 216 6.70 8.43 15.01
CA ILE A 216 7.13 7.72 16.21
C ILE A 216 8.21 8.52 16.97
N GLU A 217 9.20 9.07 16.28
CA GLU A 217 10.27 9.87 16.91
C GLU A 217 9.72 11.16 17.53
N LEU A 218 8.70 11.78 16.91
CA LEU A 218 8.02 12.95 17.47
C LEU A 218 7.29 12.61 18.77
N GLU A 219 6.52 11.51 18.81
CA GLU A 219 5.84 11.03 20.02
C GLU A 219 6.85 10.68 21.14
N ILE A 220 7.99 10.05 20.81
CA ILE A 220 9.04 9.76 21.80
C ILE A 220 9.64 11.05 22.39
N ASN A 221 9.82 12.08 21.57
CA ASN A 221 10.36 13.35 22.04
C ASN A 221 9.37 14.07 22.98
N GLU A 222 8.06 13.94 22.76
CA GLU A 222 7.05 14.41 23.70
C GLU A 222 7.20 13.72 25.06
N TYR A 223 7.38 12.39 25.09
CA TYR A 223 7.61 11.67 26.35
C TYR A 223 8.87 12.12 27.10
N ARG A 224 9.96 12.36 26.38
CA ARG A 224 11.19 12.89 26.98
C ARG A 224 10.99 14.26 27.62
N ASN A 225 10.24 15.13 26.94
CA ASN A 225 9.96 16.47 27.43
C ASN A 225 9.09 16.43 28.70
N GLU A 226 8.11 15.53 28.78
CA GLU A 226 7.30 15.36 29.98
C GLU A 226 8.12 14.88 31.18
N ILE A 227 8.99 13.87 31.00
CA ILE A 227 9.88 13.39 32.06
C ILE A 227 10.80 14.52 32.53
N ALA A 228 11.40 15.26 31.59
CA ALA A 228 12.27 16.38 31.92
C ALA A 228 11.52 17.46 32.72
N TYR A 229 10.26 17.72 32.38
CA TYR A 229 9.41 18.66 33.10
C TYR A 229 9.11 18.21 34.53
N ARG A 230 8.74 16.94 34.74
CA ARG A 230 8.49 16.37 36.08
C ARG A 230 9.71 16.50 36.99
N ASN A 231 10.87 16.10 36.49
CA ASN A 231 12.14 16.18 37.22
C ASN A 231 12.52 17.63 37.58
N ALA A 232 12.25 18.59 36.69
CA ALA A 232 12.48 20.02 36.98
C ALA A 232 11.52 20.59 38.03
N THR A 233 10.29 20.07 38.13
CA THR A 233 9.31 20.51 39.14
C THR A 233 9.55 19.90 40.52
N GLU A 234 10.03 18.66 40.61
CA GLU A 234 10.39 18.02 41.89
C GLU A 234 11.68 18.61 42.50
N GLY A 235 12.64 19.02 41.67
CA GLY A 235 13.89 19.64 42.12
C GLY A 235 13.79 21.08 42.65
N ASN A 236 12.65 21.76 42.46
CA ASN A 236 12.41 23.13 42.95
C ASN A 236 11.61 23.19 44.26
N GLY A 237 11.30 22.04 44.87
CA GLY A 237 10.53 21.93 46.12
C GLY A 237 11.34 21.52 47.36
N GLY A 238 12.68 21.45 47.27
CA GLY A 238 13.59 21.05 48.34
C GLY A 238 14.39 22.19 48.94
#